data_AF-A0A7W1IQQ8-F1
#
_entry.id   AF-A0A7W1IQQ8-F1
#
_cell.length_a   1.000
_cell.length_b   1.000
_cell.length_c   1.000
_cell.angle_alpha   90.00
_cell.angle_beta   90.00
_cell.angle_gamma   90.00
#
_symmetry.space_group_name_H-M   'P 1'
#
loop_
_entity.id
_entity.type
_entity.pdbx_description
1 polymer ?
#
loop_
_entity_poly.entity_id
_entity_poly.type
_entity_poly.pdbx_seq_one_letter_code
_entity_poly.pdbx_strand_id
1 'polypeptide(L)'
;MAMAGEDHATACACVAGLVDLLPPDAARAVRTVDLEGASIASAAAAEGITPGNLKVRRHRARAQLRDLVEATCRMCATHGCLDCTCKPPQKT
;
A
#
# COMPACT_ATOMS: atom_id res chain seq x y z
N MET A 1 1.10 18.13 22.38
CA MET A 1 0.45 17.93 21.06
C MET A 1 0.73 16.48 20.68
N ALA A 2 -0.31 15.70 20.37
CA ALA A 2 -0.25 14.24 20.28
C ALA A 2 0.74 13.77 19.19
N MET A 3 1.77 13.03 19.60
CA MET A 3 2.66 12.29 18.71
C MET A 3 1.97 10.97 18.35
N ALA A 4 1.25 10.98 17.23
CA ALA A 4 0.59 9.81 16.70
C ALA A 4 1.62 8.88 16.01
N GLY A 5 1.76 7.66 16.55
CA GLY A 5 2.09 6.46 15.79
C GLY A 5 3.54 6.30 15.35
N GLU A 6 4.43 5.94 16.27
CA GLU A 6 5.70 5.30 15.92
C GLU A 6 5.46 3.80 15.67
N ASP A 7 4.83 3.51 14.54
CA ASP A 7 4.79 2.18 13.91
C ASP A 7 4.66 2.40 12.40
N HIS A 8 5.58 3.20 11.83
CA HIS A 8 5.75 3.26 10.39
C HIS A 8 6.45 1.97 9.98
N ALA A 9 5.70 0.87 9.92
CA ALA A 9 6.16 -0.38 9.33
C ALA A 9 6.66 -0.05 7.93
N THR A 10 7.98 0.13 7.81
CA THR A 10 8.61 0.52 6.56
C THR A 10 8.30 -0.57 5.57
N ALA A 11 7.48 -0.26 4.56
CA ALA A 11 7.11 -1.24 3.57
C ALA A 11 8.39 -1.78 2.93
N CYS A 12 8.51 -3.11 2.80
CA CYS A 12 9.67 -3.70 2.13
C CYS A 12 9.79 -3.11 0.72
N ALA A 13 11.03 -3.03 0.21
CA ALA A 13 11.28 -2.66 -1.19
C ALA A 13 10.48 -3.52 -2.18
N CYS A 14 10.14 -4.75 -1.78
CA CYS A 14 9.27 -5.66 -2.53
C CYS A 14 7.86 -5.12 -2.72
N VAL A 15 7.21 -4.66 -1.66
CA VAL A 15 5.86 -4.11 -1.67
C VAL A 15 5.82 -2.78 -2.41
N ALA A 16 6.83 -1.93 -2.21
CA ALA A 16 6.93 -0.68 -2.98
C ALA A 16 6.95 -0.95 -4.49
N GLY A 17 7.74 -1.92 -4.95
CA GLY A 17 7.77 -2.31 -6.37
C GLY A 17 6.48 -2.98 -6.85
N LEU A 18 5.78 -3.73 -5.99
CA LEU A 18 4.48 -4.32 -6.30
C LEU A 18 3.36 -3.30 -6.42
N VAL A 19 3.43 -2.20 -5.66
CA VAL A 19 2.46 -1.10 -5.77
C VAL A 19 2.50 -0.46 -7.15
N ASP A 20 3.66 -0.42 -7.82
CA ASP A 20 3.77 0.05 -9.20
C ASP A 20 3.16 -0.89 -10.25
N LEU A 21 2.78 -2.11 -9.88
CA LEU A 21 2.04 -3.04 -10.75
C LEU A 21 0.53 -2.89 -10.61
N LEU A 22 0.04 -2.16 -9.61
CA LEU A 22 -1.39 -1.90 -9.44
C LEU A 22 -1.88 -0.85 -10.46
N PRO A 23 -3.19 -0.84 -10.76
CA PRO A 23 -3.79 0.26 -11.51
C PRO A 23 -3.44 1.61 -10.87
N PRO A 24 -3.18 2.67 -11.65
CA PRO A 24 -2.62 3.93 -11.14
C PRO A 24 -3.47 4.56 -10.03
N ASP A 25 -4.79 4.43 -10.16
CA ASP A 25 -5.80 4.86 -9.19
C ASP A 25 -5.69 4.09 -7.85
N ALA A 26 -5.49 2.77 -7.91
CA ALA A 26 -5.30 1.92 -6.73
C ALA A 26 -3.93 2.15 -6.09
N ALA A 27 -2.88 2.27 -6.92
CA ALA A 27 -1.52 2.50 -6.48
C ALA A 27 -1.37 3.83 -5.73
N ARG A 28 -2.02 4.90 -6.21
CA ARG A 28 -2.02 6.21 -5.55
C ARG A 28 -2.68 6.16 -4.17
N ALA A 29 -3.80 5.45 -4.05
CA ALA A 29 -4.49 5.29 -2.76
C ALA A 29 -3.60 4.57 -1.72
N VAL A 30 -2.88 3.52 -2.13
CA VAL A 30 -1.96 2.78 -1.25
C VAL A 30 -0.73 3.63 -0.92
N ARG A 31 -0.11 4.29 -1.90
CA ARG A 31 1.04 5.16 -1.66
C ARG A 31 0.70 6.23 -0.63
N THR A 32 -0.35 7.00 -0.87
CA THR A 32 -0.64 8.17 -0.04
C THR A 32 -1.15 7.82 1.35
N VAL A 33 -1.92 6.74 1.49
CA VAL A 33 -2.48 6.37 2.80
C VAL A 33 -1.59 5.39 3.55
N ASP A 34 -1.09 4.34 2.88
CA ASP A 34 -0.34 3.26 3.53
C ASP A 34 1.18 3.51 3.58
N LEU A 35 1.76 4.25 2.62
CA LEU A 35 3.21 4.54 2.61
C LEU A 35 3.55 5.96 3.11
N GLU A 36 2.78 6.97 2.71
CA GLU A 36 3.01 8.36 3.12
C GLU A 36 2.33 8.70 4.46
N GLY A 37 1.45 7.82 4.95
CA GLY A 37 0.74 7.99 6.23
C GLY A 37 -0.32 9.10 6.21
N ALA A 38 -0.75 9.57 5.03
CA ALA A 38 -1.77 10.60 4.94
C ALA A 38 -3.13 10.08 5.41
N SER A 39 -3.93 10.99 5.98
CA SER A 39 -5.30 10.67 6.38
C SER A 39 -6.19 10.42 5.15
N ILE A 40 -7.16 9.50 5.28
CA ILE A 40 -8.15 9.22 4.23
C ILE A 40 -8.85 10.51 3.77
N ALA A 41 -9.16 11.41 4.71
CA ALA A 41 -9.84 12.68 4.40
C ALA A 41 -8.96 13.62 3.54
N SER A 42 -7.68 13.79 3.90
CA SER A 42 -6.74 14.62 3.13
C SER A 42 -6.44 14.03 1.76
N ALA A 43 -6.25 12.71 1.68
CA ALA A 43 -5.98 12.03 0.43
C ALA A 43 -7.20 12.08 -0.52
N ALA A 44 -8.41 11.93 0.03
CA ALA A 44 -9.64 12.04 -0.76
C ALA A 44 -9.87 13.47 -1.27
N ALA A 45 -9.58 14.48 -0.44
CA ALA A 45 -9.64 15.89 -0.85
C ALA A 45 -8.63 16.21 -1.95
N ALA A 46 -7.40 15.70 -1.86
CA ALA A 46 -6.36 15.89 -2.88
C ALA A 46 -6.71 15.24 -4.23
N GLU A 47 -7.50 14.16 -4.22
CA GLU A 47 -7.99 13.46 -5.41
C GLU A 47 -9.34 14.00 -5.92
N GLY A 48 -10.01 14.89 -5.17
CA GLY A 48 -11.36 15.36 -5.50
C GLY A 48 -12.44 14.29 -5.40
N ILE A 49 -12.25 13.24 -4.59
CA ILE A 49 -13.19 12.13 -4.41
C ILE A 49 -13.76 12.08 -2.99
N THR A 50 -14.78 11.26 -2.77
CA THR A 50 -15.31 11.05 -1.42
C THR A 50 -14.39 10.14 -0.59
N PRO A 51 -14.30 10.35 0.73
CA PRO A 51 -13.58 9.46 1.65
C PRO A 51 -14.02 7.99 1.55
N GLY A 52 -15.32 7.77 1.26
CA GLY A 52 -15.88 6.43 1.04
C GLY A 52 -15.33 5.77 -0.23
N ASN A 53 -15.23 6.52 -1.33
CA ASN A 53 -14.63 6.04 -2.57
C ASN A 53 -13.15 5.67 -2.34
N LEU A 54 -12.40 6.52 -1.64
CA LEU A 54 -10.99 6.24 -1.31
C LEU A 54 -10.84 4.98 -0.43
N LYS A 55 -11.70 4.80 0.59
CA LYS A 55 -11.68 3.58 1.43
C LYS A 55 -11.89 2.31 0.61
N VAL A 56 -12.87 2.31 -0.30
CA VAL A 56 -13.16 1.16 -1.17
C VAL A 56 -12.01 0.91 -2.15
N ARG A 57 -11.48 1.97 -2.78
CA ARG A 57 -10.29 1.89 -3.65
C ARG A 57 -9.11 1.28 -2.91
N ARG A 58 -8.77 1.81 -1.74
CA ARG A 58 -7.69 1.30 -0.88
C ARG A 58 -7.91 -0.16 -0.48
N HIS A 59 -9.13 -0.54 -0.10
CA HIS A 59 -9.43 -1.91 0.28
C HIS A 59 -9.20 -2.89 -0.89
N ARG A 60 -9.68 -2.54 -2.10
CA ARG A 60 -9.45 -3.33 -3.31
C ARG A 60 -7.97 -3.37 -3.69
N ALA A 61 -7.28 -2.24 -3.59
CA ALA A 61 -5.84 -2.14 -3.84
C ALA A 61 -5.04 -3.08 -2.92
N ARG A 62 -5.38 -3.12 -1.62
CA ARG A 62 -4.77 -4.05 -0.66
C ARG A 62 -5.08 -5.52 -0.97
N ALA A 63 -6.26 -5.82 -1.52
CA ALA A 63 -6.59 -7.18 -1.94
C ALA A 63 -5.75 -7.63 -3.14
N GLN A 64 -5.60 -6.77 -4.16
CA GLN A 64 -4.75 -7.05 -5.32
C GLN A 64 -3.27 -7.11 -4.93
N LEU A 65 -2.82 -6.21 -4.04
CA LEU A 65 -1.46 -6.22 -3.54
C LEU A 65 -1.14 -7.51 -2.79
N ARG A 66 -2.10 -8.04 -2.01
CA ARG A 66 -1.95 -9.33 -1.35
C ARG A 66 -1.74 -10.46 -2.35
N ASP A 67 -2.54 -10.52 -3.41
CA ASP A 67 -2.39 -11.52 -4.49
C ASP A 67 -0.99 -11.45 -5.14
N LEU A 68 -0.52 -10.24 -5.43
CA LEU A 68 0.82 -10.00 -5.96
C LEU A 68 1.94 -10.42 -5.00
N VAL A 69 1.78 -10.15 -3.70
CA VAL A 69 2.72 -10.58 -2.66
C VAL A 69 2.72 -12.10 -2.50
N GLU A 70 1.55 -12.74 -2.57
CA GLU A 70 1.40 -14.20 -2.55
C GLU A 70 2.12 -14.86 -3.73
N ALA A 71 2.04 -14.26 -4.91
CA ALA A 71 2.75 -14.71 -6.10
C ALA A 71 4.29 -14.50 -6.00
N THR A 72 4.75 -13.51 -5.24
CA THR A 72 6.18 -13.14 -5.17
C THR A 72 6.94 -13.86 -4.06
N CYS A 73 6.49 -13.76 -2.80
CA CYS A 73 7.22 -14.32 -1.65
C CYS A 73 6.33 -15.00 -0.60
N ARG A 74 5.01 -14.75 -0.62
CA ARG A 74 3.99 -15.31 0.27
C ARG A 74 4.10 -14.96 1.76
N MET A 75 5.30 -14.68 2.28
CA MET A 75 5.53 -14.35 3.69
C MET A 75 4.87 -13.04 4.12
N CYS A 76 4.98 -11.98 3.31
CA CYS A 76 4.43 -10.67 3.66
C CYS A 76 2.90 -10.58 3.55
N ALA A 77 2.27 -11.54 2.85
CA ALA A 77 0.81 -11.58 2.70
C ALA A 77 0.09 -11.93 4.01
N THR A 78 0.75 -12.72 4.87
CA THR A 78 0.18 -13.21 6.14
C THR A 78 0.70 -12.45 7.35
N HIS A 79 1.99 -12.10 7.36
CA HIS A 79 2.66 -11.56 8.55
C HIS A 79 2.92 -10.05 8.50
N GLY A 80 2.64 -9.38 7.36
CA GLY A 80 3.08 -8.01 7.13
C GLY A 80 4.54 -7.92 6.70
N CYS A 81 5.06 -6.71 6.50
CA CYS A 81 6.46 -6.51 6.13
C CYS A 81 7.37 -6.87 7.32
N LEU A 82 8.30 -7.81 7.13
CA LEU A 82 9.16 -8.37 8.18
C LEU A 82 10.66 -8.05 7.97
N ASP A 83 10.99 -6.88 7.41
CA ASP A 83 12.37 -6.53 7.03
C ASP A 83 13.04 -7.59 6.12
N CYS A 84 12.28 -8.07 5.13
CA CYS A 84 12.75 -9.10 4.21
C CYS A 84 13.56 -8.50 3.05
N THR A 85 14.58 -9.22 2.59
CA THR A 85 15.38 -8.85 1.41
C THR A 85 14.75 -9.33 0.09
N CYS A 86 13.42 -9.41 0.03
CA CYS A 86 12.70 -9.89 -1.15
C CYS A 86 12.93 -8.95 -2.34
N LYS A 87 13.25 -9.51 -3.51
CA LYS A 87 13.28 -8.74 -4.75
C LYS A 87 11.86 -8.54 -5.29
N PRO A 88 11.51 -7.35 -5.80
CA PRO A 88 10.25 -7.15 -6.51
C PRO A 88 10.23 -8.05 -7.76
N PRO A 89 9.06 -8.54 -8.20
CA PRO A 89 8.98 -9.36 -9.40
C PRO A 89 9.44 -8.54 -10.60
N GLN A 90 10.51 -9.02 -11.22
CA GLN A 90 11.05 -8.46 -12.46
C GLN A 90 10.05 -8.67 -13.59
N LYS A 91 9.40 -7.57 -14.00
CA LYS A 91 8.68 -7.46 -15.29
C LYS A 91 9.64 -7.84 -16.43
N THR A 92 9.46 -9.02 -17.00
CA THR A 92 10.10 -9.45 -18.25
C THR A 92 9.33 -8.89 -19.43
#